data_AF-A0A2E1MIQ9-F1
#
_entry.id   AF-A0A2E1MIQ9-F1
#
_cell.length_a   1.000
_cell.length_b   1.000
_cell.length_c   1.000
_cell.angle_alpha   90.00
_cell.angle_beta   90.00
_cell.angle_gamma   90.00
#
_symmetry.space_group_name_H-M   'P 1'
#
loop_
_entity.id
_entity.type
_entity.pdbx_description
1 polymer ?
#
loop_
_entity_poly.entity_id
_entity_poly.type
_entity_poly.pdbx_seq_one_letter_code
_entity_poly.pdbx_strand_id
1 'polypeptide(L)'
;YSIDCNGDDYGDAYLDSCGVCSGGNSGHEADSDIDCNGDCFGEAYEDSCGVCSEGNTGVEADSNQDCNGDCFGFAYLDNCGVCSAGNTEHEANSDQDCNGDCFGGAVYDYCWDCSGGNTGFELNYNDPDSDGVCNEEASNNDEDNCPDDYNPNQEDCEFDGIGDACDDDDDNDGALDINDIDTCNNFICSDNDGDSCDDCSSGFYDLDNDGPDSDEDGYCNYGDVDITLSEGNNLISFWALPEQKSLDIVFESLGSDALALIGEGIAATQLSDGIWAGSLTEVDPTDGYWIKTYNNDNGSNDYYEFQTVGLPVAPLTYEVQDGNNLMSYPYYESQSIESAISNTSLDDGVLFRIIGEGIAAQRLVSNGQWVGSLTSLQGGKGYWMVSTDYVESFEYNVPDLSRSFEINEYIIPDIPDEFKYEQSTAQAFYFVNDIELNDGPIEIGDLILTYSNDIIVGARYWSGKMIDVPAMGNDFYDNTIGYLEEGDIPEFKIYRHSNGELIDIYASDIPEWNDFGMYNIGTLSDNIVPGEVSLNNAYPNPFNPLTKITYSIPSEMNVDIKIYDISGRLVNELLNSQMSAGSHEINWDATENASGIYFLRMFVNNKSYSQKLILIK
;
A
#
# COMPACT_ATOMS: atom_id res chain seq x y z
N TYR A 1 111.07 -83.01 29.49
CA TYR A 1 109.78 -82.87 30.16
C TYR A 1 109.35 -81.43 29.90
N SER A 2 108.18 -81.22 29.27
CA SER A 2 107.72 -79.91 28.82
C SER A 2 107.17 -79.16 30.04
N ILE A 3 107.71 -77.97 30.34
CA ILE A 3 107.22 -77.09 31.41
C ILE A 3 106.38 -76.00 30.73
N ASP A 4 105.22 -75.68 31.30
CA ASP A 4 104.34 -74.62 30.80
C ASP A 4 104.82 -73.21 31.23
N CYS A 5 104.14 -72.12 30.82
CA CYS A 5 104.61 -70.78 31.19
C CYS A 5 104.53 -70.47 32.70
N ASN A 6 103.76 -71.25 33.46
CA ASN A 6 103.55 -71.10 34.90
C ASN A 6 104.60 -71.87 35.71
N GLY A 7 105.48 -72.62 35.04
CA GLY A 7 106.53 -73.40 35.68
C GLY A 7 106.09 -74.81 36.10
N ASP A 8 104.92 -75.27 35.65
CA ASP A 8 104.37 -76.59 36.00
C ASP A 8 104.80 -77.67 34.97
N ASP A 9 105.26 -78.83 35.47
CA ASP A 9 105.61 -79.99 34.64
C ASP A 9 104.33 -80.58 33.99
N TYR A 10 104.26 -80.59 32.66
CA TYR A 10 103.08 -80.99 31.87
C TYR A 10 101.82 -80.14 32.09
N GLY A 11 101.95 -78.88 32.50
CA GLY A 11 100.82 -77.96 32.63
C GLY A 11 100.29 -77.43 31.28
N ASP A 12 99.11 -76.81 31.35
CA ASP A 12 98.38 -76.29 30.17
C ASP A 12 98.44 -74.74 30.05
N ALA A 13 99.23 -74.04 30.88
CA ALA A 13 99.33 -72.58 30.81
C ALA A 13 100.18 -72.10 29.63
N TYR A 14 99.75 -71.04 28.94
CA TYR A 14 100.44 -70.48 27.77
C TYR A 14 100.55 -68.95 27.86
N LEU A 15 101.52 -68.37 27.15
CA LEU A 15 101.61 -66.91 27.01
C LEU A 15 100.46 -66.42 26.13
N ASP A 16 99.67 -65.51 26.66
CA ASP A 16 98.60 -64.86 25.92
C ASP A 16 99.10 -63.72 25.03
N SER A 17 98.18 -62.97 24.42
CA SER A 17 98.50 -61.94 23.42
C SER A 17 99.24 -60.74 24.02
N CYS A 18 99.15 -60.53 25.34
CA CYS A 18 99.91 -59.52 26.09
C CYS A 18 101.23 -60.05 26.65
N GLY A 19 101.55 -61.32 26.40
CA GLY A 19 102.75 -61.96 26.92
C GLY A 19 102.66 -62.26 28.42
N VAL A 20 101.44 -62.37 28.96
CA VAL A 20 101.19 -62.83 30.34
C VAL A 20 100.90 -64.32 30.31
N CYS A 21 101.37 -65.03 31.34
CA CYS A 21 101.12 -66.46 31.43
C CYS A 21 99.71 -66.73 31.93
N SER A 22 98.88 -67.37 31.10
CA SER A 22 97.43 -67.46 31.29
C SER A 22 96.90 -68.88 31.04
N GLY A 23 95.73 -69.19 31.60
CA GLY A 23 95.14 -70.53 31.54
C GLY A 23 95.80 -71.56 32.48
N GLY A 24 95.29 -72.79 32.51
CA GLY A 24 95.75 -73.81 33.46
C GLY A 24 95.57 -73.38 34.93
N ASN A 25 96.64 -73.50 35.73
CA ASN A 25 96.66 -73.09 37.15
C ASN A 25 97.36 -71.72 37.38
N SER A 26 97.57 -70.91 36.32
CA SER A 26 98.21 -69.58 36.43
C SER A 26 97.42 -68.59 37.29
N GLY A 27 96.11 -68.82 37.46
CA GLY A 27 95.20 -67.88 38.14
C GLY A 27 94.90 -66.63 37.33
N HIS A 28 95.35 -66.58 36.07
CA HIS A 28 95.12 -65.49 35.14
C HIS A 28 94.32 -66.00 33.93
N GLU A 29 93.27 -65.27 33.55
CA GLU A 29 92.45 -65.60 32.39
C GLU A 29 93.14 -65.07 31.12
N ALA A 30 93.12 -65.85 30.05
CA ALA A 30 93.83 -65.44 28.84
C ALA A 30 93.24 -64.15 28.28
N ASP A 31 94.11 -63.18 27.98
CA ASP A 31 93.76 -61.88 27.41
C ASP A 31 92.87 -61.00 28.33
N SER A 32 92.73 -61.30 29.62
CA SER A 32 91.98 -60.43 30.56
C SER A 32 92.66 -59.09 30.88
N ASP A 33 93.94 -58.94 30.52
CA ASP A 33 94.68 -57.68 30.60
C ASP A 33 94.52 -56.81 29.34
N ILE A 34 93.75 -57.25 28.34
CA ILE A 34 93.43 -56.44 27.16
C ILE A 34 92.21 -55.59 27.47
N ASP A 35 92.38 -54.28 27.33
CA ASP A 35 91.28 -53.33 27.44
C ASP A 35 90.37 -53.41 26.19
N CYS A 36 89.19 -52.80 26.20
CA CYS A 36 88.26 -52.95 25.07
C CYS A 36 88.78 -52.37 23.74
N ASN A 37 89.85 -51.55 23.76
CA ASN A 37 90.49 -50.94 22.59
C ASN A 37 91.58 -51.85 22.01
N GLY A 38 91.81 -53.01 22.62
CA GLY A 38 92.84 -53.96 22.21
C GLY A 38 94.23 -53.66 22.78
N ASP A 39 94.33 -52.70 23.72
CA ASP A 39 95.59 -52.32 24.33
C ASP A 39 95.87 -53.18 25.58
N CYS A 40 97.04 -53.81 25.60
CA CYS A 40 97.51 -54.55 26.77
C CYS A 40 97.79 -53.61 27.95
N PHE A 41 97.18 -53.90 29.10
CA PHE A 41 97.18 -53.06 30.30
C PHE A 41 96.62 -51.65 30.07
N GLY A 42 95.71 -51.50 29.10
CA GLY A 42 95.02 -50.24 28.85
C GLY A 42 93.95 -49.93 29.89
N GLU A 43 93.46 -48.68 29.86
CA GLU A 43 92.43 -48.18 30.80
C GLU A 43 91.05 -48.05 30.13
N ALA A 44 90.92 -48.38 28.84
CA ALA A 44 89.63 -48.28 28.15
C ALA A 44 88.68 -49.41 28.56
N TYR A 45 87.42 -49.07 28.81
CA TYR A 45 86.40 -50.04 29.17
C TYR A 45 85.13 -49.82 28.36
N GLU A 46 84.32 -50.87 28.20
CA GLU A 46 82.99 -50.72 27.62
C GLU A 46 82.13 -49.90 28.58
N ASP A 47 81.67 -48.74 28.11
CA ASP A 47 80.76 -47.89 28.85
C ASP A 47 79.32 -48.46 28.87
N SER A 48 78.38 -47.70 29.44
CA SER A 48 77.00 -48.16 29.59
C SER A 48 76.29 -48.37 28.24
N CYS A 49 76.86 -47.82 27.16
CA CYS A 49 76.39 -47.98 25.78
C CYS A 49 77.10 -49.10 25.02
N GLY A 50 78.00 -49.83 25.67
CA GLY A 50 78.82 -50.86 25.04
C GLY A 50 79.85 -50.27 24.06
N VAL A 51 80.16 -48.98 24.18
CA VAL A 51 81.22 -48.33 23.42
C VAL A 51 82.50 -48.40 24.23
N CYS A 52 83.59 -48.78 23.58
CA CYS A 52 84.88 -48.71 24.22
C CYS A 52 85.30 -47.25 24.39
N SER A 53 85.32 -46.78 25.64
CA SER A 53 85.50 -45.38 26.01
C SER A 53 86.65 -45.20 27.00
N GLU A 54 87.11 -43.96 27.20
CA GLU A 54 88.28 -43.58 28.00
C GLU A 54 89.63 -44.09 27.44
N GLY A 55 90.71 -43.93 28.21
CA GLY A 55 92.06 -44.31 27.79
C GLY A 55 92.53 -43.54 26.55
N ASN A 56 92.97 -44.27 25.51
CA ASN A 56 93.44 -43.69 24.24
C ASN A 56 92.41 -43.77 23.09
N THR A 57 91.16 -44.11 23.39
CA THR A 57 90.07 -44.24 22.38
C THR A 57 89.69 -42.90 21.76
N GLY A 58 89.85 -41.79 22.52
CA GLY A 58 89.37 -40.46 22.15
C GLY A 58 87.86 -40.26 22.34
N VAL A 59 87.18 -41.22 22.99
CA VAL A 59 85.75 -41.17 23.32
C VAL A 59 85.61 -41.05 24.84
N GLU A 60 84.86 -40.06 25.32
CA GLU A 60 84.54 -39.91 26.74
C GLU A 60 83.42 -40.88 27.12
N ALA A 61 83.52 -41.52 28.28
CA ALA A 61 82.53 -42.49 28.75
C ALA A 61 81.11 -41.91 28.73
N ASP A 62 80.17 -42.69 28.18
CA ASP A 62 78.75 -42.33 28.07
C ASP A 62 78.46 -41.05 27.25
N SER A 63 79.44 -40.50 26.52
CA SER A 63 79.23 -39.34 25.62
C SER A 63 78.28 -39.61 24.45
N ASN A 64 77.96 -40.88 24.20
CA ASN A 64 76.94 -41.31 23.25
C ASN A 64 75.53 -41.38 23.85
N GLN A 65 75.36 -41.14 25.15
CA GLN A 65 74.04 -40.99 25.76
C GLN A 65 73.46 -39.62 25.42
N ASP A 66 72.17 -39.61 25.08
CA ASP A 66 71.40 -38.39 25.04
C ASP A 66 71.03 -37.92 26.47
N CYS A 67 70.34 -36.78 26.61
CA CYS A 67 70.01 -36.28 27.96
C CYS A 67 69.05 -37.18 28.77
N ASN A 68 68.43 -38.19 28.13
CA ASN A 68 67.55 -39.17 28.76
C ASN A 68 68.33 -40.42 29.20
N GLY A 69 69.64 -40.46 28.94
CA GLY A 69 70.49 -41.63 29.19
C GLY A 69 70.37 -42.70 28.10
N ASP A 70 69.67 -42.42 26.99
CA ASP A 70 69.54 -43.37 25.90
C ASP A 70 70.79 -43.35 25.01
N CYS A 71 71.45 -44.49 24.90
CA CYS A 71 72.61 -44.67 24.05
C CYS A 71 72.28 -44.48 22.58
N PHE A 72 73.00 -43.57 21.91
CA PHE A 72 72.74 -43.12 20.54
C PHE A 72 71.34 -42.54 20.33
N GLY A 73 70.73 -42.05 21.41
CA GLY A 73 69.45 -41.36 21.37
C GLY A 73 69.55 -39.96 20.75
N PHE A 74 68.40 -39.30 20.66
CA PHE A 74 68.27 -37.98 20.04
C PHE A 74 67.59 -36.97 20.97
N ALA A 75 67.38 -37.30 22.24
CA ALA A 75 66.85 -36.37 23.21
C ALA A 75 67.85 -35.24 23.51
N TYR A 76 67.36 -34.02 23.72
CA TYR A 76 68.21 -32.87 24.01
C TYR A 76 67.56 -31.96 25.06
N LEU A 77 68.39 -31.18 25.76
CA LEU A 77 67.92 -30.16 26.70
C LEU A 77 67.26 -29.03 25.91
N ASP A 78 66.02 -28.72 26.23
CA ASP A 78 65.30 -27.59 25.66
C ASP A 78 65.69 -26.25 26.34
N ASN A 79 65.00 -25.17 26.00
CA ASN A 79 65.32 -23.84 26.53
C ASN A 79 65.04 -23.70 28.04
N CYS A 80 64.23 -24.61 28.60
CA CYS A 80 63.92 -24.69 30.03
C CYS A 80 64.86 -25.63 30.78
N GLY A 81 65.81 -26.26 30.07
CA GLY A 81 66.75 -27.22 30.63
C GLY A 81 66.09 -28.57 30.92
N VAL A 82 64.98 -28.88 30.26
CA VAL A 82 64.29 -30.17 30.36
C VAL A 82 64.67 -31.04 29.17
N CYS A 83 64.97 -32.30 29.45
CA CYS A 83 65.29 -33.26 28.41
C CYS A 83 64.05 -33.61 27.60
N SER A 84 64.07 -33.34 26.29
CA SER A 84 62.93 -33.41 25.39
C SER A 84 63.22 -34.23 24.13
N ALA A 85 62.16 -34.66 23.43
CA ALA A 85 62.20 -35.53 22.24
C ALA A 85 62.74 -36.95 22.53
N GLY A 86 62.97 -37.76 21.49
CA GLY A 86 63.37 -39.16 21.64
C GLY A 86 62.32 -39.97 22.40
N ASN A 87 62.73 -40.69 23.46
CA ASN A 87 61.85 -41.48 24.31
C ASN A 87 61.48 -40.78 25.64
N THR A 88 61.67 -39.47 25.74
CA THR A 88 61.36 -38.70 26.97
C THR A 88 59.85 -38.50 27.18
N GLU A 89 59.04 -38.72 26.15
CA GLU A 89 57.61 -38.34 26.09
C GLU A 89 57.36 -36.84 26.34
N HIS A 90 58.42 -36.02 26.33
CA HIS A 90 58.37 -34.59 26.58
C HIS A 90 58.63 -33.82 25.27
N GLU A 91 57.72 -32.92 24.92
CA GLU A 91 57.88 -32.06 23.76
C GLU A 91 58.77 -30.87 24.10
N ALA A 92 59.68 -30.49 23.18
CA ALA A 92 60.62 -29.42 23.47
C ALA A 92 59.88 -28.10 23.75
N ASN A 93 60.22 -27.45 24.86
CA ASN A 93 59.62 -26.20 25.33
C ASN A 93 58.12 -26.29 25.70
N SER A 94 57.55 -27.49 25.89
CA SER A 94 56.18 -27.58 26.44
C SER A 94 56.06 -27.04 27.87
N ASP A 95 57.19 -26.82 28.55
CA ASP A 95 57.26 -26.16 29.86
C ASP A 95 57.23 -24.62 29.77
N GLN A 96 57.30 -24.03 28.57
CA GLN A 96 57.15 -22.58 28.42
C GLN A 96 55.67 -22.22 28.41
N ASP A 97 55.30 -21.22 29.19
CA ASP A 97 53.99 -20.58 29.06
C ASP A 97 53.94 -19.71 27.79
N CYS A 98 52.79 -19.10 27.49
CA CYS A 98 52.65 -18.28 26.28
C CYS A 98 53.56 -17.04 26.25
N ASN A 99 54.10 -16.62 27.41
CA ASN A 99 55.02 -15.49 27.56
C ASN A 99 56.48 -15.93 27.38
N GLY A 100 56.72 -17.22 27.15
CA GLY A 100 58.04 -17.82 27.05
C GLY A 100 58.70 -18.09 28.40
N ASP A 101 57.99 -17.92 29.52
CA ASP A 101 58.51 -18.19 30.85
C ASP A 101 58.48 -19.70 31.12
N CYS A 102 59.64 -20.27 31.41
CA CYS A 102 59.75 -21.68 31.81
C CYS A 102 59.05 -21.94 33.13
N PHE A 103 58.16 -22.92 33.16
CA PHE A 103 57.25 -23.23 34.27
C PHE A 103 56.40 -22.03 34.69
N GLY A 104 56.10 -21.15 33.73
CA GLY A 104 55.29 -19.96 33.91
C GLY A 104 53.80 -20.28 34.03
N GLY A 105 53.01 -19.23 34.30
CA GLY A 105 51.57 -19.33 34.58
C GLY A 105 50.70 -18.52 33.62
N ALA A 106 51.29 -17.89 32.59
CA ALA A 106 50.53 -17.19 31.58
C ALA A 106 49.80 -18.17 30.67
N VAL A 107 48.60 -17.82 30.24
CA VAL A 107 47.78 -18.66 29.37
C VAL A 107 47.20 -17.81 28.24
N TYR A 108 46.97 -18.45 27.09
CA TYR A 108 46.15 -17.85 26.05
C TYR A 108 44.70 -17.80 26.54
N ASP A 109 44.11 -16.62 26.52
CA ASP A 109 42.68 -16.43 26.77
C ASP A 109 41.86 -16.58 25.48
N TYR A 110 40.57 -16.23 25.56
CA TYR A 110 39.65 -16.34 24.42
C TYR A 110 40.06 -15.41 23.26
N CYS A 111 40.60 -14.22 23.56
CA CYS A 111 41.12 -13.24 22.60
C CYS A 111 42.48 -13.65 21.99
N TRP A 112 42.97 -14.85 22.34
CA TRP A 112 44.29 -15.36 22.01
C TRP A 112 45.45 -14.51 22.53
N ASP A 113 45.17 -13.67 23.53
CA ASP A 113 46.19 -12.88 24.18
C ASP A 113 46.86 -13.70 25.26
N CYS A 114 48.18 -13.50 25.39
CA CYS A 114 48.93 -14.12 26.45
C CYS A 114 48.76 -13.32 27.75
N SER A 115 47.90 -13.84 28.64
CA SER A 115 47.42 -13.12 29.81
C SER A 115 47.74 -13.87 31.11
N GLY A 116 47.88 -13.14 32.23
CA GLY A 116 48.27 -13.69 33.53
C GLY A 116 49.77 -13.94 33.72
N GLY A 117 50.14 -14.58 34.84
CA GLY A 117 51.56 -14.82 35.16
C GLY A 117 52.37 -13.51 35.27
N ASN A 118 53.45 -13.40 34.49
CA ASN A 118 54.33 -12.22 34.45
C ASN A 118 54.08 -11.31 33.23
N THR A 119 53.00 -11.49 32.47
CA THR A 119 52.73 -10.70 31.26
C THR A 119 52.41 -9.24 31.59
N GLY A 120 51.87 -8.98 32.78
CA GLY A 120 51.41 -7.66 33.22
C GLY A 120 49.95 -7.36 32.88
N PHE A 121 49.26 -8.30 32.23
CA PHE A 121 47.85 -8.20 31.84
C PHE A 121 46.98 -9.16 32.66
N GLU A 122 45.79 -8.72 33.06
CA GLU A 122 44.77 -9.60 33.66
C GLU A 122 44.16 -10.52 32.58
N LEU A 123 43.53 -11.62 33.01
CA LEU A 123 42.83 -12.50 32.06
C LEU A 123 41.66 -11.75 31.41
N ASN A 124 41.49 -11.92 30.10
CA ASN A 124 40.43 -11.29 29.31
C ASN A 124 40.46 -9.75 29.33
N TYR A 125 41.64 -9.13 29.45
CA TYR A 125 41.71 -7.66 29.51
C TYR A 125 41.25 -6.96 28.22
N ASN A 126 41.27 -7.67 27.09
CA ASN A 126 40.82 -7.20 25.78
C ASN A 126 39.34 -7.50 25.48
N ASP A 127 38.61 -8.04 26.46
CA ASP A 127 37.16 -8.30 26.43
C ASP A 127 36.59 -7.85 27.81
N PRO A 128 36.58 -6.53 28.09
CA PRO A 128 36.34 -5.99 29.43
C PRO A 128 34.87 -6.04 29.86
N ASP A 129 33.95 -6.02 28.91
CA ASP A 129 32.49 -6.09 29.05
C ASP A 129 31.98 -7.55 29.00
N SER A 130 32.83 -8.50 28.60
CA SER A 130 32.60 -9.94 28.65
C SER A 130 31.47 -10.42 27.75
N ASP A 131 31.36 -9.82 26.57
CA ASP A 131 30.35 -10.15 25.56
C ASP A 131 30.82 -11.26 24.60
N GLY A 132 32.13 -11.49 24.53
CA GLY A 132 32.75 -12.52 23.72
C GLY A 132 33.21 -12.05 22.35
N VAL A 133 33.32 -10.73 22.13
CA VAL A 133 34.07 -10.11 21.03
C VAL A 133 35.22 -9.32 21.64
N CYS A 134 36.39 -9.36 21.01
CA CYS A 134 37.57 -8.73 21.57
C CYS A 134 37.87 -7.38 20.89
N ASN A 135 38.45 -6.46 21.64
CA ASN A 135 38.88 -5.15 21.17
C ASN A 135 39.98 -5.24 20.07
N GLU A 136 40.13 -4.20 19.24
CA GLU A 136 41.05 -4.13 18.09
C GLU A 136 42.51 -4.57 18.37
N GLU A 137 42.98 -4.46 19.62
CA GLU A 137 44.33 -4.88 20.02
C GLU A 137 44.48 -6.39 20.30
N ALA A 138 43.41 -7.17 20.15
CA ALA A 138 43.38 -8.60 20.40
C ALA A 138 44.12 -9.42 19.33
N SER A 139 44.78 -10.49 19.77
CA SER A 139 45.56 -11.37 18.89
C SER A 139 44.71 -12.26 17.97
N ASN A 140 43.39 -12.33 18.19
CA ASN A 140 42.44 -13.05 17.34
C ASN A 140 41.87 -12.22 16.18
N ASN A 141 42.21 -10.92 16.11
CA ASN A 141 41.72 -9.94 15.13
C ASN A 141 40.20 -9.69 15.18
N ASP A 142 39.58 -9.87 16.34
CA ASP A 142 38.25 -9.29 16.54
C ASP A 142 38.39 -7.77 16.70
N GLU A 143 37.33 -7.05 16.33
CA GLU A 143 37.22 -5.60 16.47
C GLU A 143 35.84 -5.33 17.06
N ASP A 144 35.78 -5.20 18.38
CA ASP A 144 34.57 -4.81 19.09
C ASP A 144 34.18 -3.36 18.77
N ASN A 145 32.94 -3.17 18.30
CA ASN A 145 32.36 -1.87 17.98
C ASN A 145 31.75 -1.17 19.21
N CYS A 146 31.63 -1.85 20.36
CA CYS A 146 31.33 -1.25 21.67
C CYS A 146 32.25 -1.76 22.79
N PRO A 147 33.52 -1.33 22.83
CA PRO A 147 34.57 -1.87 23.68
C PRO A 147 34.33 -1.99 25.19
N ASP A 148 33.32 -1.31 25.73
CA ASP A 148 33.00 -1.24 27.15
C ASP A 148 31.53 -1.63 27.45
N ASP A 149 30.71 -1.92 26.44
CA ASP A 149 29.26 -2.13 26.54
C ASP A 149 28.81 -3.43 25.87
N TYR A 150 28.33 -4.38 26.69
CA TYR A 150 27.97 -5.75 26.29
C TYR A 150 27.09 -5.82 25.02
N ASN A 151 27.64 -6.28 23.90
CA ASN A 151 26.92 -6.36 22.62
C ASN A 151 27.36 -7.52 21.70
N PRO A 152 27.15 -8.79 22.11
CA PRO A 152 27.75 -9.98 21.48
C PRO A 152 27.37 -10.25 20.01
N ASN A 153 26.41 -9.50 19.47
CA ASN A 153 25.97 -9.59 18.08
C ASN A 153 26.67 -8.57 17.16
N GLN A 154 27.38 -7.58 17.72
CA GLN A 154 27.95 -6.43 17.00
C GLN A 154 26.94 -5.80 16.02
N GLU A 155 25.74 -5.48 16.52
CA GLU A 155 24.77 -4.71 15.72
C GLU A 155 25.36 -3.29 15.51
N ASP A 156 25.12 -2.75 14.31
CA ASP A 156 25.70 -1.50 13.73
C ASP A 156 24.82 -1.18 12.51
N CYS A 157 23.75 -0.42 12.75
CA CYS A 157 22.66 -0.24 11.79
C CYS A 157 23.04 0.64 10.58
N GLU A 158 23.90 1.63 10.80
CA GLU A 158 24.40 2.60 9.85
C GLU A 158 25.76 2.20 9.21
N PHE A 159 26.41 1.17 9.75
CA PHE A 159 27.72 0.66 9.32
C PHE A 159 28.86 1.67 9.42
N ASP A 160 28.85 2.50 10.47
CA ASP A 160 29.88 3.52 10.69
C ASP A 160 31.05 3.03 11.57
N GLY A 161 30.88 1.87 12.20
CA GLY A 161 31.85 1.19 13.05
C GLY A 161 31.70 1.46 14.54
N ILE A 162 30.73 2.26 14.97
CA ILE A 162 30.19 2.31 16.33
C ILE A 162 29.05 1.28 16.39
N GLY A 163 28.86 0.59 17.51
CA GLY A 163 27.77 -0.37 17.65
C GLY A 163 26.55 0.24 18.36
N ASP A 164 25.38 -0.33 18.07
CA ASP A 164 24.09 0.13 18.61
C ASP A 164 24.02 0.11 20.16
N ALA A 165 24.89 -0.64 20.83
CA ALA A 165 24.89 -0.72 22.29
C ALA A 165 25.56 0.49 22.97
N CYS A 166 26.33 1.27 22.22
CA CYS A 166 27.13 2.39 22.70
C CYS A 166 27.02 3.65 21.82
N ASP A 167 26.18 3.60 20.78
CA ASP A 167 25.59 4.79 20.18
C ASP A 167 24.33 5.21 20.97
N ASP A 168 24.03 6.51 20.98
CA ASP A 168 22.79 7.04 21.57
C ASP A 168 21.76 7.43 20.46
N ASP A 169 22.16 7.27 19.18
CA ASP A 169 21.44 7.60 17.93
C ASP A 169 21.86 6.61 16.83
N ASP A 170 21.35 5.38 16.93
CA ASP A 170 21.71 4.18 16.14
C ASP A 170 21.58 4.33 14.59
N ASP A 171 20.80 5.28 14.08
CA ASP A 171 20.66 5.51 12.62
C ASP A 171 21.10 6.89 12.15
N ASN A 172 21.59 7.72 13.08
CA ASN A 172 22.14 9.05 12.86
C ASN A 172 21.18 10.01 12.14
N ASP A 173 19.87 9.85 12.36
CA ASP A 173 18.86 10.78 11.87
C ASP A 173 18.73 12.03 12.76
N GLY A 174 19.33 12.00 13.96
CA GLY A 174 19.36 13.09 14.92
C GLY A 174 18.34 12.96 16.05
N ALA A 175 17.48 11.94 16.03
CA ALA A 175 16.68 11.49 17.15
C ALA A 175 17.55 10.64 18.08
N LEU A 176 17.39 10.79 19.39
CA LEU A 176 18.01 9.85 20.32
C LEU A 176 17.17 8.58 20.40
N ASP A 177 17.76 7.42 20.70
CA ASP A 177 17.02 6.13 20.78
C ASP A 177 15.81 6.15 21.72
N ILE A 178 15.80 7.05 22.72
CA ILE A 178 14.67 7.23 23.64
C ILE A 178 13.45 7.90 22.99
N ASN A 179 13.70 8.68 21.95
CA ASN A 179 12.74 9.41 21.13
C ASN A 179 12.55 8.73 19.77
N ASP A 180 13.11 7.54 19.58
CA ASP A 180 13.04 6.81 18.33
C ASP A 180 12.36 5.45 18.58
N ILE A 181 11.34 5.16 17.78
CA ILE A 181 10.56 3.92 17.88
C ILE A 181 11.17 2.79 17.04
N ASP A 182 11.97 3.11 16.03
CA ASP A 182 12.68 2.20 15.14
C ASP A 182 14.11 2.72 14.92
N THR A 183 14.95 2.51 15.94
CA THR A 183 16.33 3.05 16.06
C THR A 183 17.27 2.71 14.89
N CYS A 184 16.84 1.89 13.93
CA CYS A 184 17.65 1.50 12.76
C CYS A 184 17.05 2.00 11.43
N ASN A 185 16.16 2.98 11.46
CA ASN A 185 15.43 3.46 10.31
C ASN A 185 15.16 4.96 10.38
N ASN A 186 16.04 5.71 9.74
CA ASN A 186 16.11 7.18 9.74
C ASN A 186 14.88 7.94 9.19
N PHE A 187 13.79 7.24 8.88
CA PHE A 187 12.51 7.80 8.47
C PHE A 187 11.38 7.50 9.46
N ILE A 188 11.68 6.84 10.58
CA ILE A 188 10.70 6.42 11.58
C ILE A 188 11.26 6.64 12.99
N CYS A 189 10.81 7.68 13.68
CA CYS A 189 11.06 7.90 15.08
C CYS A 189 9.75 8.16 15.85
N SER A 190 9.78 8.90 16.96
CA SER A 190 8.56 9.26 17.69
C SER A 190 7.94 10.54 17.15
N ASP A 191 6.64 10.71 17.35
CA ASP A 191 5.93 12.00 17.30
C ASP A 191 6.13 12.72 18.65
N ASN A 192 7.15 13.57 18.79
CA ASN A 192 7.45 14.22 20.07
C ASN A 192 6.72 15.56 20.28
N ASP A 193 6.26 16.20 19.22
CA ASP A 193 5.52 17.45 19.31
C ASP A 193 3.99 17.27 19.29
N GLY A 194 3.53 16.08 18.91
CA GLY A 194 2.14 15.64 18.94
C GLY A 194 1.32 16.06 17.73
N ASP A 195 1.97 16.34 16.59
CA ASP A 195 1.33 16.83 15.37
C ASP A 195 0.82 15.71 14.45
N SER A 196 1.08 14.44 14.81
CA SER A 196 0.77 13.17 14.12
C SER A 196 1.68 12.75 12.97
N CYS A 197 2.63 13.58 12.56
CA CYS A 197 3.74 13.17 11.74
C CYS A 197 4.79 12.45 12.60
N ASP A 198 5.59 11.65 11.92
CA ASP A 198 6.76 11.04 12.55
C ASP A 198 7.89 12.06 12.41
N ASP A 199 8.50 12.50 13.54
CA ASP A 199 9.49 13.59 13.60
C ASP A 199 10.68 13.40 12.63
N CYS A 200 10.84 12.18 12.08
CA CYS A 200 11.93 11.79 11.20
C CYS A 200 11.49 11.51 9.77
N SER A 201 10.22 11.75 9.36
CA SER A 201 9.78 11.43 7.99
C SER A 201 10.54 12.17 6.89
N SER A 202 11.26 13.25 7.23
CA SER A 202 12.16 13.97 6.33
C SER A 202 13.51 13.27 6.07
N GLY A 203 13.77 12.16 6.78
CA GLY A 203 15.06 11.48 6.84
C GLY A 203 15.99 11.99 7.95
N PHE A 204 15.49 12.92 8.78
CA PHE A 204 16.18 13.58 9.89
C PHE A 204 15.15 14.04 10.91
N TYR A 205 15.49 14.00 12.20
CA TYR A 205 14.69 14.50 13.32
C TYR A 205 14.47 16.01 13.23
N ASP A 206 13.23 16.44 12.96
CA ASP A 206 12.83 17.83 12.80
C ASP A 206 11.37 18.08 13.15
N LEU A 207 11.10 18.49 14.39
CA LEU A 207 9.76 18.82 14.90
C LEU A 207 8.96 19.86 14.08
N ASP A 208 9.61 20.68 13.23
CA ASP A 208 8.89 21.71 12.47
C ASP A 208 8.65 21.30 10.99
N ASN A 209 9.31 20.24 10.49
CA ASN A 209 9.30 19.85 9.07
C ASN A 209 9.57 18.34 8.91
N ASP A 210 8.75 17.56 9.57
CA ASP A 210 8.77 16.12 9.70
C ASP A 210 7.69 15.41 8.88
N GLY A 211 7.00 16.12 8.00
CA GLY A 211 6.14 15.52 7.00
C GLY A 211 5.32 16.56 6.24
N PRO A 212 4.32 16.12 5.45
CA PRO A 212 3.54 17.03 4.66
C PRO A 212 2.50 17.75 5.54
N ASP A 213 2.73 19.03 5.75
CA ASP A 213 1.75 20.04 6.18
C ASP A 213 1.43 20.91 4.96
N SER A 214 0.22 20.76 4.41
CA SER A 214 -0.14 21.40 3.13
C SER A 214 -0.68 22.81 3.26
N ASP A 215 -1.20 23.18 4.42
CA ASP A 215 -1.79 24.50 4.68
C ASP A 215 -0.88 25.40 5.57
N GLU A 216 0.25 24.84 6.03
CA GLU A 216 1.30 25.46 6.84
C GLU A 216 0.78 25.92 8.23
N ASP A 217 -0.18 25.20 8.81
CA ASP A 217 -0.76 25.51 10.11
C ASP A 217 -0.02 24.88 11.31
N GLY A 218 0.93 23.98 11.02
CA GLY A 218 1.76 23.27 11.98
C GLY A 218 1.22 21.92 12.41
N TYR A 219 0.26 21.34 11.69
CA TYR A 219 -0.16 19.95 11.85
C TYR A 219 0.04 19.14 10.57
N CYS A 220 0.48 17.89 10.75
CA CYS A 220 0.60 16.92 9.69
C CYS A 220 -0.75 16.57 9.04
N ASN A 221 -0.79 16.50 7.69
CA ASN A 221 -1.97 16.15 6.90
C ASN A 221 -2.71 14.87 7.35
N TYR A 222 -2.02 13.90 7.97
CA TYR A 222 -2.65 12.63 8.38
C TYR A 222 -3.53 12.78 9.62
N GLY A 223 -3.15 13.64 10.57
CA GLY A 223 -3.94 13.95 11.77
C GLY A 223 -4.75 15.23 11.64
N ASP A 224 -4.43 16.07 10.66
CA ASP A 224 -5.16 17.29 10.39
C ASP A 224 -6.24 17.11 9.32
N VAL A 225 -7.46 17.52 9.66
CA VAL A 225 -8.62 17.40 8.80
C VAL A 225 -9.07 18.77 8.32
N ASP A 226 -8.57 19.16 7.16
CA ASP A 226 -9.01 20.34 6.43
C ASP A 226 -10.07 20.00 5.38
N ILE A 227 -11.25 20.60 5.53
CA ILE A 227 -12.33 20.44 4.56
C ILE A 227 -12.86 21.82 4.15
N THR A 228 -12.72 22.15 2.87
CA THR A 228 -13.42 23.28 2.28
C THR A 228 -14.90 22.92 2.08
N LEU A 229 -15.78 23.63 2.77
CA LEU A 229 -17.24 23.51 2.68
C LEU A 229 -17.80 24.65 1.84
N SER A 230 -18.83 24.38 1.03
CA SER A 230 -19.65 25.39 0.39
C SER A 230 -20.77 25.85 1.32
N GLU A 231 -21.45 26.96 1.03
CA GLU A 231 -22.71 27.30 1.70
C GLU A 231 -23.78 26.22 1.44
N GLY A 232 -24.57 25.88 2.46
CA GLY A 232 -25.62 24.88 2.35
C GLY A 232 -25.15 23.48 2.74
N ASN A 233 -25.59 22.47 2.00
CA ASN A 233 -25.38 21.07 2.38
C ASN A 233 -24.04 20.55 1.82
N ASN A 234 -23.22 19.94 2.68
CA ASN A 234 -21.95 19.32 2.32
C ASN A 234 -21.94 17.89 2.84
N LEU A 235 -21.45 16.93 2.05
CA LEU A 235 -21.35 15.52 2.44
C LEU A 235 -19.90 15.19 2.80
N ILE A 236 -19.64 15.05 4.09
CA ILE A 236 -18.30 14.92 4.66
C ILE A 236 -18.09 13.59 5.38
N SER A 237 -16.83 13.28 5.61
CA SER A 237 -16.39 12.20 6.51
C SER A 237 -14.99 12.52 7.06
N PHE A 238 -14.41 11.63 7.86
CA PHE A 238 -13.20 11.92 8.62
C PHE A 238 -12.14 10.82 8.47
N TRP A 239 -10.91 11.21 8.17
CA TRP A 239 -9.72 10.32 8.18
C TRP A 239 -8.90 10.44 9.47
N ALA A 240 -9.10 11.51 10.24
CA ALA A 240 -8.58 11.67 11.60
C ALA A 240 -9.66 12.29 12.51
N LEU A 241 -9.61 11.98 13.80
CA LEU A 241 -10.55 12.52 14.79
C LEU A 241 -9.87 12.74 16.14
N PRO A 242 -10.27 13.78 16.90
CA PRO A 242 -9.78 14.00 18.26
C PRO A 242 -10.20 12.86 19.20
N GLU A 243 -9.50 12.73 20.33
CA GLU A 243 -9.82 11.73 21.37
C GLU A 243 -11.28 11.83 21.82
N GLN A 244 -11.79 13.05 21.95
CA GLN A 244 -13.20 13.33 22.27
C GLN A 244 -13.96 13.70 21.00
N LYS A 245 -14.88 12.83 20.60
CA LYS A 245 -15.61 12.93 19.32
C LYS A 245 -16.96 13.65 19.45
N SER A 246 -17.18 14.42 20.52
CA SER A 246 -18.44 15.13 20.70
C SER A 246 -18.57 16.27 19.69
N LEU A 247 -19.80 16.57 19.26
CA LEU A 247 -20.04 17.54 18.18
C LEU A 247 -19.54 18.97 18.49
N ASP A 248 -19.50 19.35 19.77
CA ASP A 248 -18.99 20.65 20.22
C ASP A 248 -17.48 20.78 20.11
N ILE A 249 -16.76 19.66 20.14
CA ILE A 249 -15.29 19.62 19.98
C ILE A 249 -14.94 19.49 18.50
N VAL A 250 -15.51 18.49 17.81
CA VAL A 250 -15.17 18.22 16.40
C VAL A 250 -15.51 19.41 15.50
N PHE A 251 -16.62 20.11 15.76
CA PHE A 251 -17.07 21.24 14.94
C PHE A 251 -16.80 22.61 15.57
N GLU A 252 -15.82 22.71 16.48
CA GLU A 252 -15.47 23.98 17.14
C GLU A 252 -15.04 25.05 16.13
N SER A 253 -14.27 24.68 15.10
CA SER A 253 -13.71 25.64 14.14
C SER A 253 -14.78 26.40 13.34
N LEU A 254 -15.92 25.77 13.07
CA LEU A 254 -17.03 26.38 12.34
C LEU A 254 -17.89 27.30 13.23
N GLY A 255 -17.79 27.17 14.55
CA GLY A 255 -18.57 27.94 15.50
C GLY A 255 -20.08 27.97 15.15
N SER A 256 -20.61 29.17 14.90
CA SER A 256 -22.03 29.38 14.55
C SER A 256 -22.37 29.17 13.06
N ASP A 257 -21.40 28.88 12.21
CA ASP A 257 -21.62 28.65 10.79
C ASP A 257 -22.14 27.22 10.53
N ALA A 258 -21.93 26.28 11.47
CA ALA A 258 -22.52 24.95 11.44
C ALA A 258 -23.96 24.95 11.99
N LEU A 259 -24.95 24.64 11.15
CA LEU A 259 -26.37 24.69 11.52
C LEU A 259 -26.94 23.34 11.96
N ALA A 260 -26.61 22.29 11.20
CA ALA A 260 -27.16 20.96 11.40
C ALA A 260 -26.24 19.88 10.86
N LEU A 261 -26.34 18.69 11.47
CA LEU A 261 -25.64 17.47 11.07
C LEU A 261 -26.68 16.35 10.92
N ILE A 262 -26.57 15.56 9.85
CA ILE A 262 -27.43 14.41 9.58
C ILE A 262 -26.53 13.23 9.25
N GLY A 263 -26.60 12.18 10.08
CA GLY A 263 -26.02 10.87 9.80
C GLY A 263 -27.10 9.86 9.42
N GLU A 264 -26.77 8.58 9.36
CA GLU A 264 -27.73 7.54 9.00
C GLU A 264 -28.80 7.35 10.10
N GLY A 265 -30.01 7.86 9.86
CA GLY A 265 -31.13 7.74 10.80
C GLY A 265 -30.99 8.56 12.10
N ILE A 266 -29.96 9.40 12.20
CA ILE A 266 -29.67 10.27 13.34
C ILE A 266 -29.36 11.69 12.87
N ALA A 267 -29.62 12.68 13.73
CA ALA A 267 -29.34 14.07 13.40
C ALA A 267 -29.10 14.90 14.66
N ALA A 268 -28.45 16.05 14.46
CA ALA A 268 -28.30 17.11 15.43
C ALA A 268 -28.49 18.47 14.78
N THR A 269 -28.98 19.43 15.56
CA THR A 269 -29.04 20.84 15.17
C THR A 269 -28.34 21.68 16.23
N GLN A 270 -27.65 22.72 15.80
CA GLN A 270 -27.01 23.66 16.68
C GLN A 270 -28.04 24.70 17.14
N LEU A 271 -28.27 24.81 18.46
CA LEU A 271 -29.21 25.77 19.03
C LEU A 271 -28.57 27.15 19.25
N SER A 272 -27.27 27.13 19.50
CA SER A 272 -26.35 28.26 19.58
C SER A 272 -24.94 27.70 19.46
N ASP A 273 -23.96 28.54 19.14
CA ASP A 273 -22.54 28.18 19.06
C ASP A 273 -22.09 27.15 20.13
N GLY A 274 -21.59 26.00 19.66
CA GLY A 274 -21.14 24.87 20.48
C GLY A 274 -22.24 24.07 21.21
N ILE A 275 -23.52 24.45 21.12
CA ILE A 275 -24.63 23.78 21.81
C ILE A 275 -25.48 22.99 20.80
N TRP A 276 -25.24 21.68 20.75
CA TRP A 276 -25.96 20.74 19.90
C TRP A 276 -27.14 20.08 20.61
N ALA A 277 -28.21 19.81 19.85
CA ALA A 277 -29.36 19.05 20.30
C ALA A 277 -29.82 18.07 19.21
N GLY A 278 -29.99 16.80 19.59
CA GLY A 278 -30.38 15.76 18.64
C GLY A 278 -30.17 14.35 19.18
N SER A 279 -30.33 13.37 18.30
CA SER A 279 -29.94 11.98 18.56
C SER A 279 -28.48 11.70 18.21
N LEU A 280 -27.89 12.48 17.30
CA LEU A 280 -26.46 12.49 17.03
C LEU A 280 -25.77 13.32 18.13
N THR A 281 -24.85 12.71 18.86
CA THR A 281 -24.13 13.36 19.98
C THR A 281 -22.62 13.31 19.85
N GLU A 282 -22.13 12.38 19.03
CA GLU A 282 -20.72 12.17 18.75
C GLU A 282 -20.54 11.72 17.31
N VAL A 283 -19.37 11.96 16.75
CA VAL A 283 -18.95 11.51 15.42
C VAL A 283 -18.36 10.11 15.54
N ASP A 284 -18.94 9.16 14.82
CA ASP A 284 -18.34 7.86 14.54
C ASP A 284 -17.44 7.93 13.30
N PRO A 285 -16.18 7.44 13.36
CA PRO A 285 -15.27 7.42 12.22
C PRO A 285 -15.71 6.51 11.06
N THR A 286 -16.64 5.56 11.26
CA THR A 286 -17.13 4.71 10.16
C THR A 286 -18.19 5.39 9.31
N ASP A 287 -18.77 6.48 9.78
CA ASP A 287 -19.99 7.04 9.23
C ASP A 287 -19.70 8.31 8.41
N GLY A 288 -20.50 8.53 7.37
CA GLY A 288 -20.55 9.82 6.68
C GLY A 288 -21.57 10.77 7.31
N TYR A 289 -21.46 12.06 7.03
CA TYR A 289 -22.36 13.08 7.56
C TYR A 289 -22.69 14.15 6.53
N TRP A 290 -23.97 14.49 6.45
CA TRP A 290 -24.36 15.77 5.87
C TRP A 290 -24.21 16.87 6.91
N ILE A 291 -23.37 17.86 6.64
CA ILE A 291 -23.31 19.10 7.41
C ILE A 291 -23.95 20.23 6.62
N LYS A 292 -24.79 21.03 7.30
CA LYS A 292 -25.36 22.24 6.73
C LYS A 292 -24.65 23.46 7.29
N THR A 293 -24.06 24.27 6.42
CA THR A 293 -23.39 25.54 6.75
C THR A 293 -24.25 26.74 6.35
N TYR A 294 -24.18 27.83 7.11
CA TYR A 294 -24.90 29.07 6.80
C TYR A 294 -24.23 30.31 7.39
N ASN A 295 -23.98 31.34 6.56
CA ASN A 295 -23.37 32.60 6.99
C ASN A 295 -24.42 33.57 7.55
N ASN A 296 -24.32 33.89 8.85
CA ASN A 296 -25.18 34.89 9.49
C ASN A 296 -24.74 36.36 9.24
N ASP A 297 -23.56 36.56 8.66
CA ASP A 297 -22.82 37.82 8.65
C ASP A 297 -22.78 38.54 7.29
N ASN A 298 -23.74 38.34 6.36
CA ASN A 298 -23.85 39.09 5.09
C ASN A 298 -22.52 39.24 4.29
N GLY A 299 -21.52 38.40 4.56
CA GLY A 299 -20.20 38.38 3.93
C GLY A 299 -20.24 37.48 2.72
N SER A 300 -19.61 37.90 1.63
CA SER A 300 -19.61 37.23 0.33
C SER A 300 -18.70 35.99 0.25
N ASN A 301 -18.57 35.23 1.33
CA ASN A 301 -17.74 34.03 1.30
C ASN A 301 -18.62 32.84 0.91
N ASP A 302 -18.42 32.35 -0.32
CA ASP A 302 -19.12 31.17 -0.85
C ASP A 302 -18.56 29.85 -0.24
N TYR A 303 -17.46 29.93 0.52
CA TYR A 303 -16.73 28.79 1.09
C TYR A 303 -16.37 29.02 2.57
N TYR A 304 -16.28 27.93 3.33
CA TYR A 304 -15.92 27.85 4.76
C TYR A 304 -14.81 26.82 4.93
N GLU A 305 -13.88 27.07 5.85
CA GLU A 305 -12.82 26.14 6.20
C GLU A 305 -13.21 25.44 7.50
N PHE A 306 -13.42 24.13 7.41
CA PHE A 306 -13.56 23.26 8.56
C PHE A 306 -12.19 22.64 8.87
N GLN A 307 -11.81 22.64 10.15
CA GLN A 307 -10.53 22.14 10.62
C GLN A 307 -10.77 21.35 11.91
N THR A 308 -10.18 20.16 12.01
CA THR A 308 -10.08 19.42 13.27
C THR A 308 -8.83 18.57 13.27
N VAL A 309 -8.09 18.61 14.38
CA VAL A 309 -6.88 17.81 14.56
C VAL A 309 -7.19 16.59 15.42
N GLY A 310 -6.58 15.46 15.09
CA GLY A 310 -6.72 14.24 15.84
C GLY A 310 -5.79 13.13 15.36
N LEU A 311 -6.09 11.91 15.78
CA LEU A 311 -5.33 10.74 15.33
C LEU A 311 -5.98 10.13 14.09
N PRO A 312 -5.18 9.63 13.12
CA PRO A 312 -5.69 8.86 12.00
C PRO A 312 -6.58 7.71 12.47
N VAL A 313 -7.72 7.51 11.79
CA VAL A 313 -8.71 6.51 12.19
C VAL A 313 -8.50 5.16 11.51
N ALA A 314 -7.75 5.11 10.41
CA ALA A 314 -7.46 3.88 9.70
C ALA A 314 -6.48 2.96 10.46
N PRO A 315 -6.58 1.62 10.29
CA PRO A 315 -7.61 0.90 9.53
C PRO A 315 -8.94 0.82 10.30
N LEU A 316 -10.06 0.92 9.56
CA LEU A 316 -11.41 0.75 10.11
C LEU A 316 -12.09 -0.50 9.57
N THR A 317 -12.82 -1.18 10.45
CA THR A 317 -13.74 -2.26 10.07
C THR A 317 -15.17 -1.76 10.07
N TYR A 318 -15.88 -2.00 8.97
CA TYR A 318 -17.27 -1.60 8.76
C TYR A 318 -18.19 -2.82 8.74
N GLU A 319 -19.39 -2.65 9.28
CA GLU A 319 -20.55 -3.53 9.05
C GLU A 319 -21.43 -2.86 7.98
N VAL A 320 -21.70 -3.55 6.87
CA VAL A 320 -22.45 -2.98 5.74
C VAL A 320 -23.79 -3.70 5.62
N GLN A 321 -24.88 -2.95 5.73
CA GLN A 321 -26.24 -3.44 5.59
C GLN A 321 -26.63 -3.61 4.12
N ASP A 322 -27.65 -4.45 3.86
CA ASP A 322 -28.32 -4.49 2.56
C ASP A 322 -29.03 -3.15 2.30
N GLY A 323 -28.75 -2.53 1.15
CA GLY A 323 -29.24 -1.20 0.79
C GLY A 323 -28.22 -0.10 0.98
N ASN A 324 -28.69 1.09 1.38
CA ASN A 324 -27.89 2.31 1.48
C ASN A 324 -27.15 2.35 2.83
N ASN A 325 -25.86 2.64 2.80
CA ASN A 325 -25.02 2.80 3.99
C ASN A 325 -24.27 4.13 3.87
N LEU A 326 -24.40 5.03 4.85
CA LEU A 326 -23.69 6.31 4.83
C LEU A 326 -22.33 6.15 5.50
N MET A 327 -21.27 6.02 4.70
CA MET A 327 -19.95 5.58 5.15
C MET A 327 -18.88 6.65 4.97
N SER A 328 -17.88 6.61 5.86
CA SER A 328 -16.63 7.36 5.76
C SER A 328 -15.59 6.62 4.92
N TYR A 329 -14.79 7.36 4.16
CA TYR A 329 -13.50 6.88 3.66
C TYR A 329 -12.38 7.26 4.66
N PRO A 330 -11.59 6.30 5.19
CA PRO A 330 -10.79 6.53 6.39
C PRO A 330 -9.35 7.00 6.13
N TYR A 331 -8.95 7.16 4.86
CA TYR A 331 -7.60 7.58 4.49
C TYR A 331 -7.61 9.03 3.99
N TYR A 332 -6.51 9.75 4.26
CA TYR A 332 -6.26 11.08 3.71
C TYR A 332 -6.13 11.03 2.18
N GLU A 333 -5.38 10.05 1.68
CA GLU A 333 -5.04 9.96 0.27
C GLU A 333 -6.19 9.44 -0.56
N SER A 334 -6.43 10.11 -1.69
CA SER A 334 -7.45 9.68 -2.64
C SER A 334 -7.08 8.36 -3.32
N GLN A 335 -8.10 7.51 -3.54
CA GLN A 335 -7.91 6.24 -4.23
C GLN A 335 -9.05 5.96 -5.20
N SER A 336 -8.77 5.35 -6.36
CA SER A 336 -9.83 4.93 -7.28
C SER A 336 -10.79 3.93 -6.61
N ILE A 337 -12.08 3.95 -6.97
CA ILE A 337 -13.08 3.05 -6.38
C ILE A 337 -12.62 1.58 -6.47
N GLU A 338 -12.11 1.17 -7.64
CA GLU A 338 -11.62 -0.18 -7.88
C GLU A 338 -10.49 -0.55 -6.92
N SER A 339 -9.49 0.31 -6.78
CA SER A 339 -8.35 0.07 -5.88
C SER A 339 -8.79 -0.02 -4.42
N ALA A 340 -9.75 0.81 -4.00
CA ALA A 340 -10.24 0.86 -2.62
C ALA A 340 -10.98 -0.40 -2.18
N ILE A 341 -11.65 -1.11 -3.10
CA ILE A 341 -12.51 -2.25 -2.76
C ILE A 341 -12.13 -3.58 -3.42
N SER A 342 -11.16 -3.61 -4.35
CA SER A 342 -10.82 -4.86 -5.05
C SER A 342 -10.37 -5.96 -4.09
N ASN A 343 -10.83 -7.19 -4.33
CA ASN A 343 -10.60 -8.37 -3.48
C ASN A 343 -11.10 -8.24 -2.03
N THR A 344 -12.02 -7.30 -1.76
CA THR A 344 -12.69 -7.18 -0.45
C THR A 344 -14.06 -7.86 -0.47
N SER A 345 -14.72 -7.88 0.69
CA SER A 345 -16.11 -8.36 0.83
C SER A 345 -17.14 -7.49 0.09
N LEU A 346 -16.78 -6.28 -0.34
CA LEU A 346 -17.62 -5.40 -1.16
C LEU A 346 -17.41 -5.58 -2.67
N ASP A 347 -16.42 -6.37 -3.08
CA ASP A 347 -16.16 -6.68 -4.50
C ASP A 347 -17.19 -7.67 -5.07
N ASP A 348 -16.98 -8.15 -6.30
CA ASP A 348 -17.81 -9.15 -6.99
C ASP A 348 -19.28 -8.75 -7.17
N GLY A 349 -19.56 -7.44 -7.12
CA GLY A 349 -20.88 -6.86 -7.37
C GLY A 349 -21.78 -6.77 -6.14
N VAL A 350 -21.24 -7.00 -4.94
CA VAL A 350 -21.93 -6.69 -3.67
C VAL A 350 -22.19 -5.19 -3.59
N LEU A 351 -21.14 -4.37 -3.75
CA LEU A 351 -21.28 -2.93 -3.96
C LEU A 351 -21.54 -2.65 -5.45
N PHE A 352 -22.62 -1.93 -5.74
CA PHE A 352 -23.03 -1.69 -7.14
C PHE A 352 -23.31 -0.22 -7.47
N ARG A 353 -23.49 0.64 -6.46
CA ARG A 353 -23.66 2.08 -6.62
C ARG A 353 -22.99 2.81 -5.47
N ILE A 354 -22.49 4.00 -5.77
CA ILE A 354 -21.93 4.93 -4.80
C ILE A 354 -22.46 6.32 -5.16
N ILE A 355 -22.99 7.03 -4.16
CA ILE A 355 -23.46 8.41 -4.30
C ILE A 355 -22.65 9.29 -3.34
N GLY A 356 -21.99 10.31 -3.87
CA GLY A 356 -21.35 11.37 -3.11
C GLY A 356 -22.15 12.68 -3.16
N GLU A 357 -21.49 13.79 -2.85
CA GLU A 357 -22.07 15.13 -2.97
C GLU A 357 -22.27 15.51 -4.43
N GLY A 358 -23.50 15.38 -4.94
CA GLY A 358 -23.83 15.75 -6.31
C GLY A 358 -23.11 14.92 -7.37
N ILE A 359 -22.44 13.83 -7.01
CA ILE A 359 -21.70 12.94 -7.91
C ILE A 359 -22.07 11.49 -7.64
N ALA A 360 -22.01 10.63 -8.65
CA ALA A 360 -22.31 9.22 -8.47
C ALA A 360 -21.46 8.32 -9.37
N ALA A 361 -21.36 7.06 -8.94
CA ALA A 361 -20.81 5.96 -9.71
C ALA A 361 -21.75 4.76 -9.68
N GLN A 362 -21.88 4.07 -10.80
CA GLN A 362 -22.53 2.76 -10.85
C GLN A 362 -21.59 1.72 -11.45
N ARG A 363 -21.71 0.48 -10.97
CA ARG A 363 -20.98 -0.66 -11.51
C ARG A 363 -21.76 -1.32 -12.63
N LEU A 364 -21.17 -1.41 -13.81
CA LEU A 364 -21.81 -2.04 -14.97
C LEU A 364 -21.85 -3.56 -14.81
N VAL A 365 -23.05 -4.13 -14.85
CA VAL A 365 -23.28 -5.60 -14.76
C VAL A 365 -22.58 -6.37 -15.90
N SER A 366 -22.37 -5.73 -17.05
CA SER A 366 -21.82 -6.38 -18.24
C SER A 366 -20.33 -6.69 -18.16
N ASN A 367 -19.55 -5.86 -17.47
CA ASN A 367 -18.08 -5.96 -17.44
C ASN A 367 -17.45 -5.60 -16.08
N GLY A 368 -18.25 -5.29 -15.06
CA GLY A 368 -17.78 -4.91 -13.72
C GLY A 368 -17.18 -3.51 -13.61
N GLN A 369 -17.20 -2.71 -14.69
CA GLN A 369 -16.54 -1.40 -14.71
C GLN A 369 -17.39 -0.34 -14.00
N TRP A 370 -16.74 0.53 -13.23
CA TRP A 370 -17.33 1.75 -12.69
C TRP A 370 -17.49 2.85 -13.76
N VAL A 371 -18.66 3.48 -13.77
CA VAL A 371 -19.01 4.60 -14.67
C VAL A 371 -19.79 5.67 -13.92
N GLY A 372 -19.67 6.92 -14.35
CA GLY A 372 -20.17 8.11 -13.65
C GLY A 372 -19.07 9.15 -13.49
N SER A 373 -19.37 10.23 -12.76
CA SER A 373 -18.45 11.31 -12.45
C SER A 373 -17.61 11.01 -11.21
N LEU A 374 -18.12 10.20 -10.28
CA LEU A 374 -17.35 9.74 -9.14
C LEU A 374 -16.37 8.65 -9.60
N THR A 375 -15.08 8.94 -9.55
CA THR A 375 -14.02 8.03 -10.00
C THR A 375 -13.12 7.53 -8.87
N SER A 376 -13.08 8.26 -7.76
CA SER A 376 -12.23 8.00 -6.60
C SER A 376 -12.97 8.35 -5.31
N LEU A 377 -12.57 7.68 -4.24
CA LEU A 377 -12.90 8.04 -2.87
C LEU A 377 -11.81 8.98 -2.35
N GLN A 378 -12.20 10.00 -1.59
CA GLN A 378 -11.33 11.06 -1.10
C GLN A 378 -11.53 11.21 0.40
N GLY A 379 -10.44 11.46 1.14
CA GLY A 379 -10.53 11.92 2.52
C GLY A 379 -11.42 13.16 2.61
N GLY A 380 -12.24 13.26 3.65
CA GLY A 380 -13.10 14.42 3.88
C GLY A 380 -14.44 14.39 3.16
N LYS A 381 -14.68 13.40 2.29
CA LYS A 381 -15.93 13.24 1.54
C LYS A 381 -16.70 12.02 2.02
N GLY A 382 -17.98 12.20 2.31
CA GLY A 382 -18.88 11.11 2.68
C GLY A 382 -19.49 10.42 1.46
N TYR A 383 -19.88 9.15 1.63
CA TYR A 383 -20.45 8.35 0.54
C TYR A 383 -21.63 7.49 0.99
N TRP A 384 -22.70 7.51 0.22
CA TRP A 384 -23.75 6.51 0.28
C TRP A 384 -23.34 5.29 -0.54
N MET A 385 -22.91 4.24 0.15
CA MET A 385 -22.49 2.96 -0.41
C MET A 385 -23.71 2.04 -0.49
N VAL A 386 -24.10 1.65 -1.71
CA VAL A 386 -25.30 0.82 -1.91
C VAL A 386 -24.91 -0.64 -2.14
N SER A 387 -25.19 -1.47 -1.14
CA SER A 387 -24.92 -2.92 -1.14
C SER A 387 -26.17 -3.73 -1.53
N THR A 388 -25.97 -4.87 -2.19
CA THR A 388 -27.04 -5.85 -2.45
C THR A 388 -27.17 -6.94 -1.38
N ASP A 389 -26.25 -6.97 -0.41
CA ASP A 389 -26.23 -7.99 0.64
C ASP A 389 -25.65 -7.42 1.95
N TYR A 390 -25.90 -8.11 3.05
CA TYR A 390 -25.28 -7.81 4.32
C TYR A 390 -23.83 -8.30 4.36
N VAL A 391 -22.91 -7.45 4.81
CA VAL A 391 -21.49 -7.75 4.99
C VAL A 391 -21.11 -7.49 6.45
N GLU A 392 -20.74 -8.55 7.16
CA GLU A 392 -20.40 -8.49 8.58
C GLU A 392 -19.11 -7.70 8.88
N SER A 393 -18.15 -7.71 7.96
CA SER A 393 -16.87 -7.06 8.13
C SER A 393 -16.28 -6.70 6.76
N PHE A 394 -15.97 -5.43 6.61
CA PHE A 394 -15.32 -4.83 5.45
C PHE A 394 -14.22 -3.87 5.93
N GLU A 395 -13.11 -3.80 5.20
CA GLU A 395 -12.03 -2.83 5.40
C GLU A 395 -11.58 -2.35 4.02
N TYR A 396 -11.38 -1.04 3.88
CA TYR A 396 -10.83 -0.46 2.65
C TYR A 396 -9.36 -0.86 2.49
N ASN A 397 -8.95 -1.13 1.25
CA ASN A 397 -7.54 -1.35 0.95
C ASN A 397 -6.70 -0.11 1.27
N VAL A 398 -5.53 -0.30 1.87
CA VAL A 398 -4.56 0.78 2.14
C VAL A 398 -4.12 1.42 0.81
N PRO A 399 -4.09 2.77 0.69
CA PRO A 399 -3.54 3.47 -0.47
C PRO A 399 -2.09 3.04 -0.77
N ASP A 400 -1.79 2.70 -2.03
CA ASP A 400 -0.43 2.33 -2.46
C ASP A 400 0.33 3.58 -2.93
N LEU A 401 1.09 4.20 -2.02
CA LEU A 401 1.90 5.39 -2.29
C LEU A 401 3.09 5.13 -3.24
N SER A 402 3.54 3.87 -3.34
CA SER A 402 4.67 3.48 -4.20
C SER A 402 4.30 3.46 -5.69
N ARG A 403 3.00 3.31 -5.97
CA ARG A 403 2.42 3.51 -7.28
C ARG A 403 1.69 4.83 -7.26
N SER A 404 2.45 5.90 -7.40
CA SER A 404 1.96 7.16 -7.98
C SER A 404 1.50 6.91 -9.42
N PHE A 405 0.45 6.09 -9.58
CA PHE A 405 -0.46 6.31 -10.67
C PHE A 405 -0.89 7.74 -10.49
N GLU A 406 -0.57 8.58 -11.48
CA GLU A 406 -1.35 9.77 -11.76
C GLU A 406 -2.80 9.31 -11.78
N ILE A 407 -3.48 9.39 -10.63
CA ILE A 407 -4.91 9.41 -10.58
C ILE A 407 -5.18 10.67 -11.39
N ASN A 408 -5.55 10.49 -12.67
CA ASN A 408 -6.14 11.56 -13.45
C ASN A 408 -7.48 11.83 -12.77
N GLU A 409 -7.40 12.52 -11.63
CA GLU A 409 -8.52 13.01 -10.88
C GLU A 409 -9.35 13.77 -11.88
N TYR A 410 -10.54 13.26 -12.13
CA TYR A 410 -11.47 13.97 -12.98
C TYR A 410 -12.02 15.12 -12.16
N ILE A 411 -11.26 16.21 -12.11
CA ILE A 411 -11.68 17.46 -11.47
C ILE A 411 -12.90 17.94 -12.25
N ILE A 412 -14.06 17.86 -11.60
CA ILE A 412 -15.30 18.35 -12.17
C ILE A 412 -15.16 19.88 -12.24
N PRO A 413 -15.20 20.47 -13.45
CA PRO A 413 -15.07 21.91 -13.57
C PRO A 413 -16.24 22.61 -12.89
N ASP A 414 -15.98 23.80 -12.33
CA ASP A 414 -17.03 24.64 -11.77
C ASP A 414 -18.12 24.94 -12.82
N ILE A 415 -19.37 24.82 -12.38
CA ILE A 415 -20.53 25.15 -13.19
C ILE A 415 -20.64 26.69 -13.28
N PRO A 416 -20.84 27.27 -14.49
CA PRO A 416 -21.04 28.70 -14.65
C PRO A 416 -22.18 29.23 -13.77
N ASP A 417 -22.04 30.45 -13.23
CA ASP A 417 -23.00 31.05 -12.28
C ASP A 417 -24.46 31.03 -12.78
N GLU A 418 -24.68 31.15 -14.09
CA GLU A 418 -26.01 31.12 -14.70
C GLU A 418 -26.69 29.73 -14.70
N PHE A 419 -25.93 28.67 -14.44
CA PHE A 419 -26.40 27.29 -14.33
C PHE A 419 -26.16 26.67 -12.95
N LYS A 420 -25.71 27.47 -11.97
CA LYS A 420 -25.56 27.02 -10.58
C LYS A 420 -26.90 26.58 -10.00
N TYR A 421 -26.84 25.56 -9.18
CA TYR A 421 -27.94 25.00 -8.41
C TYR A 421 -27.42 24.64 -7.02
N GLU A 422 -28.33 24.49 -6.08
CA GLU A 422 -28.04 24.23 -4.68
C GLU A 422 -27.92 22.73 -4.45
N GLN A 423 -26.89 22.32 -3.69
CA GLN A 423 -26.77 20.93 -3.27
C GLN A 423 -27.89 20.59 -2.30
N SER A 424 -28.68 19.57 -2.63
CA SER A 424 -29.74 19.04 -1.77
C SER A 424 -29.26 17.77 -1.06
N THR A 425 -29.74 17.52 0.15
CA THR A 425 -29.55 16.19 0.78
C THR A 425 -30.40 15.11 0.10
N ALA A 426 -31.43 15.52 -0.65
CA ALA A 426 -32.27 14.63 -1.46
C ALA A 426 -31.84 14.70 -2.92
N GLN A 427 -31.27 13.62 -3.45
CA GLN A 427 -30.62 13.62 -4.76
C GLN A 427 -30.84 12.33 -5.54
N ALA A 428 -31.03 12.47 -6.86
CA ALA A 428 -31.09 11.37 -7.80
C ALA A 428 -30.15 11.60 -8.99
N PHE A 429 -29.83 10.53 -9.71
CA PHE A 429 -28.90 10.56 -10.83
C PHE A 429 -29.44 9.82 -12.05
N TYR A 430 -29.31 10.47 -13.20
CA TYR A 430 -29.73 9.93 -14.49
C TYR A 430 -28.51 9.71 -15.37
N PHE A 431 -28.19 8.44 -15.64
CA PHE A 431 -27.07 8.03 -16.47
C PHE A 431 -27.45 8.12 -17.94
N VAL A 432 -26.71 8.98 -18.65
CA VAL A 432 -26.85 9.26 -20.07
C VAL A 432 -25.75 8.55 -20.82
N ASN A 433 -26.11 7.65 -21.74
CA ASN A 433 -25.15 6.86 -22.50
C ASN A 433 -24.64 7.59 -23.72
N ASP A 434 -25.53 8.32 -24.40
CA ASP A 434 -25.25 9.03 -25.63
C ASP A 434 -26.24 10.19 -25.84
N ILE A 435 -25.86 11.16 -26.68
CA ILE A 435 -26.67 12.33 -27.00
C ILE A 435 -26.67 12.55 -28.51
N GLU A 436 -27.85 12.45 -29.13
CA GLU A 436 -28.06 12.64 -30.56
C GLU A 436 -28.73 13.99 -30.85
N LEU A 437 -27.96 14.90 -31.46
CA LEU A 437 -28.43 16.23 -31.84
C LEU A 437 -28.49 16.35 -33.37
N ASN A 438 -29.53 17.00 -33.91
CA ASN A 438 -29.66 17.22 -35.34
C ASN A 438 -28.60 18.18 -35.89
N ASP A 439 -28.24 19.20 -35.11
CA ASP A 439 -27.30 20.26 -35.49
C ASP A 439 -25.88 20.00 -34.95
N GLY A 440 -25.30 18.88 -35.39
CA GLY A 440 -23.91 18.49 -35.10
C GLY A 440 -23.73 17.66 -33.82
N PRO A 441 -22.61 16.91 -33.68
CA PRO A 441 -22.41 16.03 -32.53
C PRO A 441 -22.29 16.82 -31.22
N ILE A 442 -22.60 16.20 -30.09
CA ILE A 442 -22.25 16.74 -28.77
C ILE A 442 -20.73 16.82 -28.59
N GLU A 443 -20.24 17.89 -27.96
CA GLU A 443 -18.81 18.12 -27.72
C GLU A 443 -18.47 17.92 -26.24
N ILE A 444 -17.24 17.47 -25.93
CA ILE A 444 -16.74 17.43 -24.55
C ILE A 444 -16.70 18.88 -24.04
N GLY A 445 -17.32 19.14 -22.89
CA GLY A 445 -17.48 20.48 -22.32
C GLY A 445 -18.86 21.11 -22.57
N ASP A 446 -19.72 20.50 -23.40
CA ASP A 446 -21.15 20.83 -23.39
C ASP A 446 -21.78 20.43 -22.05
N LEU A 447 -22.78 21.18 -21.57
CA LEU A 447 -23.46 20.94 -20.30
C LEU A 447 -24.81 20.26 -20.53
N ILE A 448 -25.07 19.21 -19.76
CA ILE A 448 -26.39 18.63 -19.59
C ILE A 448 -27.00 19.26 -18.34
N LEU A 449 -28.13 19.93 -18.50
CA LEU A 449 -28.85 20.62 -17.44
C LEU A 449 -30.13 19.86 -17.10
N THR A 450 -30.40 19.70 -15.82
CA THR A 450 -31.64 19.12 -15.30
C THR A 450 -32.53 20.22 -14.77
N TYR A 451 -33.80 20.17 -15.16
CA TYR A 451 -34.81 21.14 -14.78
C TYR A 451 -35.96 20.49 -14.01
N SER A 452 -36.42 21.18 -12.98
CA SER A 452 -37.77 21.04 -12.43
C SER A 452 -38.58 22.24 -12.92
N ASN A 453 -39.43 22.03 -13.92
CA ASN A 453 -40.12 23.11 -14.62
C ASN A 453 -39.10 24.15 -15.17
N ASP A 454 -39.11 25.38 -14.62
CA ASP A 454 -38.22 26.48 -15.03
C ASP A 454 -36.97 26.64 -14.13
N ILE A 455 -36.78 25.77 -13.12
CA ILE A 455 -35.69 25.84 -12.15
C ILE A 455 -34.62 24.80 -12.49
N ILE A 456 -33.35 25.22 -12.54
CA ILE A 456 -32.22 24.31 -12.68
C ILE A 456 -32.00 23.59 -11.36
N VAL A 457 -32.02 22.27 -11.40
CA VAL A 457 -31.85 21.39 -10.24
C VAL A 457 -30.67 20.45 -10.41
N GLY A 458 -29.86 20.66 -11.44
CA GLY A 458 -28.69 19.83 -11.70
C GLY A 458 -27.97 20.23 -12.98
N ALA A 459 -26.67 19.98 -13.00
CA ALA A 459 -25.83 20.19 -14.18
C ALA A 459 -24.67 19.19 -14.22
N ARG A 460 -24.28 18.79 -15.42
CA ARG A 460 -23.16 17.86 -15.67
C ARG A 460 -22.48 18.17 -16.98
N TYR A 461 -21.15 18.27 -16.98
CA TYR A 461 -20.39 18.30 -18.22
C TYR A 461 -20.44 16.95 -18.94
N TRP A 462 -20.68 16.99 -20.25
CA TRP A 462 -20.54 15.81 -21.08
C TRP A 462 -19.07 15.40 -21.18
N SER A 463 -18.79 14.16 -20.77
CA SER A 463 -17.42 13.61 -20.74
C SER A 463 -17.06 12.79 -21.99
N GLY A 464 -17.98 12.65 -22.96
CA GLY A 464 -17.79 11.82 -24.15
C GLY A 464 -18.09 10.32 -23.94
N LYS A 465 -18.50 9.93 -22.74
CA LYS A 465 -18.88 8.57 -22.34
C LYS A 465 -20.09 8.63 -21.42
N MET A 466 -20.62 7.47 -21.05
CA MET A 466 -21.71 7.38 -20.08
C MET A 466 -21.38 8.20 -18.82
N ILE A 467 -22.25 9.13 -18.48
CA ILE A 467 -22.09 10.06 -17.35
C ILE A 467 -23.40 10.17 -16.58
N ASP A 468 -23.31 10.34 -15.27
CA ASP A 468 -24.43 10.62 -14.38
C ASP A 468 -24.79 12.11 -14.43
N VAL A 469 -26.08 12.43 -14.51
CA VAL A 469 -26.58 13.80 -14.46
C VAL A 469 -27.39 13.96 -13.18
N PRO A 470 -27.02 14.90 -12.28
CA PRO A 470 -27.69 15.05 -11.01
C PRO A 470 -29.07 15.67 -11.21
N ALA A 471 -29.99 15.31 -10.34
CA ALA A 471 -31.35 15.82 -10.27
C ALA A 471 -31.69 16.01 -8.79
N MET A 472 -31.57 17.24 -8.30
CA MET A 472 -31.80 17.58 -6.90
C MET A 472 -33.29 17.65 -6.59
N GLY A 473 -33.65 17.10 -5.43
CA GLY A 473 -34.99 17.16 -4.87
C GLY A 473 -35.13 18.26 -3.84
N ASN A 474 -36.36 18.54 -3.45
CA ASN A 474 -36.66 19.44 -2.35
C ASN A 474 -36.33 18.77 -1.00
N ASP A 475 -35.33 19.28 -0.28
CA ASP A 475 -34.95 18.79 1.06
C ASP A 475 -35.64 19.57 2.19
N PHE A 476 -36.68 20.34 1.86
CA PHE A 476 -37.48 21.16 2.75
C PHE A 476 -36.77 22.40 3.33
N TYR A 477 -35.63 22.80 2.77
CA TYR A 477 -35.04 24.10 3.04
C TYR A 477 -35.45 25.16 2.00
N ASP A 478 -35.30 26.44 2.38
CA ASP A 478 -35.77 27.56 1.54
C ASP A 478 -35.04 27.63 0.18
N ASN A 479 -33.79 27.15 0.10
CA ASN A 479 -32.97 27.18 -1.10
C ASN A 479 -33.33 26.07 -2.12
N THR A 480 -34.05 25.03 -1.72
CA THR A 480 -34.53 23.95 -2.62
C THR A 480 -36.01 24.05 -2.97
N ILE A 481 -36.68 25.17 -2.65
CA ILE A 481 -38.09 25.36 -2.99
C ILE A 481 -38.27 25.30 -4.52
N GLY A 482 -39.15 24.41 -4.97
CA GLY A 482 -39.44 24.20 -6.39
C GLY A 482 -38.54 23.17 -7.07
N TYR A 483 -37.64 22.52 -6.32
CA TYR A 483 -36.90 21.35 -6.78
C TYR A 483 -37.84 20.16 -6.95
N LEU A 484 -37.31 19.02 -7.43
CA LEU A 484 -38.13 17.84 -7.72
C LEU A 484 -38.75 17.27 -6.44
N GLU A 485 -39.98 16.81 -6.53
CA GLU A 485 -40.68 16.05 -5.50
C GLU A 485 -40.84 14.59 -5.95
N GLU A 486 -41.13 13.69 -5.00
CA GLU A 486 -41.39 12.28 -5.28
C GLU A 486 -42.45 12.09 -6.37
N GLY A 487 -42.06 11.43 -7.47
CA GLY A 487 -42.92 11.19 -8.63
C GLY A 487 -42.80 12.20 -9.77
N ASP A 488 -42.08 13.31 -9.58
CA ASP A 488 -41.86 14.31 -10.65
C ASP A 488 -40.98 13.76 -11.77
N ILE A 489 -41.12 14.24 -12.99
CA ILE A 489 -40.27 13.82 -14.12
C ILE A 489 -39.33 14.98 -14.46
N PRO A 490 -38.00 14.80 -14.36
CA PRO A 490 -37.07 15.86 -14.70
C PRO A 490 -37.05 16.14 -16.21
N GLU A 491 -36.81 17.40 -16.55
CA GLU A 491 -36.59 17.85 -17.92
C GLU A 491 -35.09 18.05 -18.16
N PHE A 492 -34.60 17.69 -19.35
CA PHE A 492 -33.19 17.84 -19.69
C PHE A 492 -32.99 18.84 -20.82
N LYS A 493 -31.92 19.64 -20.73
CA LYS A 493 -31.47 20.54 -21.80
C LYS A 493 -29.97 20.43 -22.00
N ILE A 494 -29.51 20.66 -23.22
CA ILE A 494 -28.09 20.79 -23.54
C ILE A 494 -27.74 22.25 -23.71
N TYR A 495 -26.74 22.73 -22.97
CA TYR A 495 -26.08 23.99 -23.24
C TYR A 495 -24.78 23.74 -24.00
N ARG A 496 -24.72 24.28 -25.21
CA ARG A 496 -23.57 24.18 -26.10
C ARG A 496 -22.50 25.18 -25.71
N HIS A 497 -21.34 24.71 -25.26
CA HIS A 497 -20.25 25.60 -24.86
C HIS A 497 -19.71 26.43 -26.04
N SER A 498 -19.73 25.86 -27.25
CA SER A 498 -19.12 26.48 -28.43
C SER A 498 -19.88 27.68 -28.99
N ASN A 499 -21.21 27.74 -28.81
CA ASN A 499 -22.06 28.80 -29.39
C ASN A 499 -23.09 29.40 -28.42
N GLY A 500 -23.20 28.89 -27.19
CA GLY A 500 -24.15 29.35 -26.17
C GLY A 500 -25.60 28.95 -26.42
N GLU A 501 -25.85 27.97 -27.28
CA GLU A 501 -27.18 27.49 -27.62
C GLU A 501 -27.74 26.56 -26.53
N LEU A 502 -29.01 26.75 -26.17
CA LEU A 502 -29.74 25.89 -25.27
C LEU A 502 -30.75 25.05 -26.06
N ILE A 503 -30.65 23.72 -25.96
CA ILE A 503 -31.41 22.76 -26.75
C ILE A 503 -32.23 21.89 -25.82
N ASP A 504 -33.56 21.87 -25.99
CA ASP A 504 -34.42 20.92 -25.28
C ASP A 504 -34.17 19.51 -25.82
N ILE A 505 -33.94 18.55 -24.91
CA ILE A 505 -33.68 17.16 -25.27
C ILE A 505 -34.64 16.21 -24.55
N TYR A 506 -34.98 15.13 -25.24
CA TYR A 506 -36.01 14.18 -24.85
C TYR A 506 -35.45 12.76 -24.83
N ALA A 507 -35.99 11.92 -23.95
CA ALA A 507 -35.86 10.47 -24.02
C ALA A 507 -37.25 9.83 -24.09
N SER A 508 -37.32 8.59 -24.59
CA SER A 508 -38.60 7.89 -24.76
C SER A 508 -39.30 7.53 -23.45
N ASP A 509 -38.53 7.36 -22.37
CA ASP A 509 -39.04 6.94 -21.05
C ASP A 509 -38.08 7.46 -19.96
N ILE A 510 -38.34 8.66 -19.44
CA ILE A 510 -37.59 9.23 -18.32
C ILE A 510 -38.29 8.79 -17.04
N PRO A 511 -37.63 8.01 -16.15
CA PRO A 511 -38.23 7.59 -14.90
C PRO A 511 -38.58 8.77 -13.99
N GLU A 512 -39.69 8.61 -13.26
CA GLU A 512 -40.08 9.50 -12.17
C GLU A 512 -38.96 9.58 -11.12
N TRP A 513 -38.71 10.79 -10.64
CA TRP A 513 -37.73 11.11 -9.63
C TRP A 513 -38.16 10.52 -8.29
N ASN A 514 -37.21 9.88 -7.62
CA ASN A 514 -37.32 9.44 -6.24
C ASN A 514 -35.97 9.73 -5.57
N ASP A 515 -35.97 9.98 -4.27
CA ASP A 515 -34.73 10.18 -3.53
C ASP A 515 -33.81 8.94 -3.63
N PHE A 516 -32.50 9.17 -3.74
CA PHE A 516 -31.47 8.17 -4.08
C PHE A 516 -31.70 7.39 -5.38
N GLY A 517 -32.60 7.86 -6.25
CA GLY A 517 -32.88 7.25 -7.54
C GLY A 517 -31.64 7.24 -8.43
N MET A 518 -31.30 6.09 -9.02
CA MET A 518 -30.27 6.01 -10.05
C MET A 518 -30.82 5.27 -11.27
N TYR A 519 -30.93 5.99 -12.38
CA TYR A 519 -31.65 5.56 -13.58
C TYR A 519 -30.75 5.56 -14.80
N ASN A 520 -30.92 4.61 -15.71
CA ASN A 520 -30.23 4.60 -17.00
C ASN A 520 -31.24 5.02 -18.09
N ILE A 521 -31.07 6.20 -18.69
CA ILE A 521 -32.02 6.74 -19.68
C ILE A 521 -31.58 6.53 -21.14
N GLY A 522 -30.44 5.88 -21.36
CA GLY A 522 -29.99 5.51 -22.70
C GLY A 522 -29.54 6.72 -23.49
N THR A 523 -30.23 7.04 -24.59
CA THR A 523 -29.88 8.13 -25.50
C THR A 523 -30.84 9.30 -25.34
N LEU A 524 -30.31 10.50 -25.14
CA LEU A 524 -31.08 11.74 -25.21
C LEU A 524 -31.04 12.29 -26.64
N SER A 525 -32.15 12.85 -27.12
CA SER A 525 -32.22 13.45 -28.45
C SER A 525 -33.04 14.73 -28.49
N ASP A 526 -32.65 15.68 -29.34
CA ASP A 526 -33.43 16.89 -29.65
C ASP A 526 -34.68 16.61 -30.53
N ASN A 527 -34.86 15.36 -30.93
CA ASN A 527 -36.08 14.90 -31.61
C ASN A 527 -37.16 14.55 -30.59
N ILE A 528 -38.32 15.21 -30.69
CA ILE A 528 -39.50 14.88 -29.88
C ILE A 528 -39.94 13.45 -30.23
N VAL A 529 -39.69 12.51 -29.32
CA VAL A 529 -40.21 11.13 -29.39
C VAL A 529 -41.66 11.15 -28.88
N PRO A 530 -42.66 10.94 -29.74
CA PRO A 530 -44.06 11.03 -29.33
C PRO A 530 -44.42 9.84 -28.44
N GLY A 531 -44.96 10.06 -27.24
CA GLY A 531 -45.28 8.98 -26.30
C GLY A 531 -46.38 7.99 -26.75
N GLU A 532 -47.16 8.34 -27.78
CA GLU A 532 -48.18 7.47 -28.36
C GLU A 532 -48.17 7.48 -29.89
N VAL A 533 -48.66 6.38 -30.47
CA VAL A 533 -48.95 6.33 -31.91
C VAL A 533 -50.10 7.28 -32.22
N SER A 534 -49.88 8.29 -33.06
CA SER A 534 -50.92 9.22 -33.49
C SER A 534 -50.95 9.40 -35.00
N LEU A 535 -52.14 9.67 -35.52
CA LEU A 535 -52.38 10.05 -36.91
C LEU A 535 -53.05 11.42 -36.90
N ASN A 536 -52.31 12.45 -37.34
CA ASN A 536 -52.80 13.81 -37.35
C ASN A 536 -53.69 14.07 -38.57
N ASN A 537 -54.52 15.11 -38.45
CA ASN A 537 -55.39 15.52 -39.54
C ASN A 537 -54.57 15.92 -40.78
N ALA A 538 -54.76 15.19 -41.87
CA ALA A 538 -54.19 15.58 -43.15
C ALA A 538 -54.55 17.04 -43.54
N TYR A 539 -53.56 17.81 -43.97
CA TYR A 539 -53.72 19.23 -44.33
C TYR A 539 -53.07 19.57 -45.69
N PRO A 540 -53.77 20.28 -46.59
CA PRO A 540 -55.16 20.70 -46.47
C PRO A 540 -56.14 19.51 -46.52
N ASN A 541 -57.35 19.65 -45.97
CA ASN A 541 -58.46 18.71 -46.14
C ASN A 541 -59.79 19.46 -45.86
N PRO A 542 -60.61 19.80 -46.89
CA PRO A 542 -60.51 19.37 -48.28
C PRO A 542 -59.26 19.85 -49.04
N PHE A 543 -58.81 19.11 -50.06
CA PHE A 543 -57.55 19.34 -50.78
C PHE A 543 -57.68 19.25 -52.30
N ASN A 544 -56.69 19.79 -53.03
CA ASN A 544 -56.59 19.76 -54.50
C ASN A 544 -55.13 19.88 -55.01
N PRO A 545 -54.58 18.88 -55.71
CA PRO A 545 -54.76 17.44 -55.49
C PRO A 545 -53.79 16.90 -54.42
N LEU A 546 -53.05 17.77 -53.72
CA LEU A 546 -52.04 17.39 -52.73
C LEU A 546 -52.52 17.61 -51.30
N THR A 547 -52.31 16.62 -50.44
CA THR A 547 -52.47 16.74 -48.98
C THR A 547 -51.29 16.10 -48.27
N LYS A 548 -50.92 16.69 -47.14
CA LYS A 548 -49.85 16.23 -46.27
C LYS A 548 -50.45 15.46 -45.10
N ILE A 549 -49.93 14.27 -44.84
CA ILE A 549 -50.34 13.41 -43.73
C ILE A 549 -49.17 13.34 -42.76
N THR A 550 -49.40 13.70 -41.50
CA THR A 550 -48.41 13.58 -40.44
C THR A 550 -48.84 12.52 -39.44
N TYR A 551 -47.90 11.73 -38.98
CA TYR A 551 -48.13 10.67 -38.00
C TYR A 551 -46.91 10.53 -37.08
N SER A 552 -47.11 9.93 -35.93
CA SER A 552 -46.11 9.87 -34.86
C SER A 552 -46.07 8.46 -34.30
N ILE A 553 -44.88 7.95 -34.00
CA ILE A 553 -44.68 6.61 -33.42
C ILE A 553 -43.66 6.65 -32.25
N PRO A 554 -43.92 5.94 -31.14
CA PRO A 554 -43.11 6.01 -29.92
C PRO A 554 -41.83 5.16 -29.94
N SER A 555 -41.76 4.19 -30.84
CA SER A 555 -40.65 3.25 -30.96
C SER A 555 -40.52 2.79 -32.40
N GLU A 556 -39.42 2.11 -32.75
CA GLU A 556 -39.27 1.50 -34.07
C GLU A 556 -40.39 0.47 -34.34
N MET A 557 -41.12 0.62 -35.45
CA MET A 557 -42.25 -0.25 -35.79
C MET A 557 -42.62 -0.21 -37.28
N ASN A 558 -43.31 -1.25 -37.76
CA ASN A 558 -43.77 -1.32 -39.13
C ASN A 558 -45.07 -0.52 -39.30
N VAL A 559 -45.03 0.48 -40.18
CA VAL A 559 -46.15 1.39 -40.45
C VAL A 559 -46.69 1.14 -41.86
N ASP A 560 -47.98 0.83 -41.96
CA ASP A 560 -48.70 0.61 -43.22
C ASP A 560 -49.81 1.66 -43.41
N ILE A 561 -49.66 2.56 -44.39
CA ILE A 561 -50.58 3.67 -44.67
C ILE A 561 -51.19 3.49 -46.06
N LYS A 562 -52.51 3.37 -46.10
CA LYS A 562 -53.30 3.10 -47.32
C LYS A 562 -54.48 4.05 -47.49
N ILE A 563 -54.82 4.34 -48.74
CA ILE A 563 -55.97 5.15 -49.13
C ILE A 563 -57.05 4.26 -49.75
N TYR A 564 -58.29 4.41 -49.31
CA TYR A 564 -59.46 3.68 -49.80
C TYR A 564 -60.53 4.65 -50.33
N ASP A 565 -61.28 4.23 -51.34
CA ASP A 565 -62.48 4.95 -51.80
C ASP A 565 -63.72 4.62 -50.94
N ILE A 566 -64.85 5.29 -51.19
CA ILE A 566 -66.12 5.07 -50.47
C ILE A 566 -66.67 3.64 -50.57
N SER A 567 -66.21 2.83 -51.54
CA SER A 567 -66.62 1.43 -51.69
C SER A 567 -65.69 0.48 -50.93
N GLY A 568 -64.67 1.02 -50.25
CA GLY A 568 -63.65 0.25 -49.54
C GLY A 568 -62.58 -0.35 -50.44
N ARG A 569 -62.49 0.06 -51.71
CA ARG A 569 -61.44 -0.40 -52.63
C ARG A 569 -60.16 0.38 -52.35
N LEU A 570 -59.03 -0.34 -52.27
CA LEU A 570 -57.70 0.25 -52.15
C LEU A 570 -57.38 1.08 -53.40
N VAL A 571 -57.03 2.34 -53.19
CA VAL A 571 -56.72 3.32 -54.23
C VAL A 571 -55.22 3.56 -54.31
N ASN A 572 -54.55 3.64 -53.17
CA ASN A 572 -53.11 3.88 -53.10
C ASN A 572 -52.51 3.28 -51.81
N GLU A 573 -51.27 2.80 -51.88
CA GLU A 573 -50.44 2.42 -50.73
C GLU A 573 -49.34 3.45 -50.63
N LEU A 574 -49.39 4.28 -49.59
CA LEU A 574 -48.47 5.40 -49.40
C LEU A 574 -47.18 4.93 -48.74
N LEU A 575 -47.29 4.04 -47.76
CA LEU A 575 -46.16 3.55 -46.98
C LEU A 575 -46.43 2.13 -46.50
N ASN A 576 -45.40 1.29 -46.52
CA ASN A 576 -45.39 -0.03 -45.87
C ASN A 576 -43.93 -0.39 -45.55
N SER A 577 -43.42 0.12 -44.44
CA SER A 577 -42.02 -0.02 -44.05
C SER A 577 -41.85 0.04 -42.53
N GLN A 578 -40.72 -0.50 -42.07
CA GLN A 578 -40.20 -0.22 -40.74
C GLN A 578 -39.80 1.26 -40.66
N MET A 579 -40.23 1.95 -39.61
CA MET A 579 -39.97 3.35 -39.35
C MET A 579 -39.41 3.52 -37.94
N SER A 580 -38.40 4.38 -37.78
CA SER A 580 -37.82 4.74 -36.46
C SER A 580 -38.78 5.60 -35.62
N ALA A 581 -38.59 5.61 -34.30
CA ALA A 581 -39.36 6.48 -33.41
C ALA A 581 -39.32 7.94 -33.86
N GLY A 582 -40.42 8.68 -33.67
CA GLY A 582 -40.49 10.10 -34.06
C GLY A 582 -41.77 10.49 -34.79
N SER A 583 -41.78 11.74 -35.24
CA SER A 583 -42.84 12.31 -36.09
C SER A 583 -42.44 12.26 -37.56
N HIS A 584 -43.36 11.79 -38.40
CA HIS A 584 -43.13 11.52 -39.81
C HIS A 584 -44.16 12.24 -40.68
N GLU A 585 -43.77 12.52 -41.92
CA GLU A 585 -44.61 13.18 -42.91
C GLU A 585 -44.64 12.41 -44.23
N ILE A 586 -45.83 12.23 -44.78
CA ILE A 586 -46.03 11.68 -46.13
C ILE A 586 -47.04 12.49 -46.92
N ASN A 587 -46.76 12.71 -48.21
CA ASN A 587 -47.64 13.44 -49.11
C ASN A 587 -48.47 12.46 -49.94
N TRP A 588 -49.78 12.73 -50.07
CA TRP A 588 -50.63 12.05 -51.03
C TRP A 588 -50.94 12.98 -52.21
N ASP A 589 -50.45 12.59 -53.40
CA ASP A 589 -50.84 13.16 -54.68
C ASP A 589 -52.01 12.39 -55.27
N ALA A 590 -53.17 13.06 -55.32
CA ALA A 590 -54.42 12.50 -55.83
C ALA A 590 -54.75 13.00 -57.26
N THR A 591 -53.75 13.41 -58.04
CA THR A 591 -53.93 13.97 -59.40
C THR A 591 -54.70 13.03 -60.32
N GLU A 592 -54.53 11.71 -60.18
CA GLU A 592 -55.21 10.68 -61.00
C GLU A 592 -56.55 10.20 -60.39
N ASN A 593 -56.99 10.79 -59.28
CA ASN A 593 -58.20 10.37 -58.56
C ASN A 593 -59.38 11.34 -58.81
N ALA A 594 -60.62 10.86 -58.74
CA ALA A 594 -61.81 11.69 -58.97
C ALA A 594 -62.19 12.48 -57.71
N SER A 595 -62.77 13.69 -57.84
CA SER A 595 -63.30 14.42 -56.68
C SER A 595 -64.27 13.55 -55.89
N GLY A 596 -64.13 13.52 -54.55
CA GLY A 596 -64.88 12.60 -53.73
C GLY A 596 -64.34 12.44 -52.31
N ILE A 597 -64.94 11.49 -51.59
CA ILE A 597 -64.52 11.13 -50.23
C ILE A 597 -63.59 9.92 -50.32
N TYR A 598 -62.49 9.99 -49.58
CA TYR A 598 -61.52 8.92 -49.40
C TYR A 598 -61.31 8.65 -47.91
N PHE A 599 -60.80 7.48 -47.59
CA PHE A 599 -60.43 7.10 -46.23
C PHE A 599 -58.96 6.71 -46.21
N LEU A 600 -58.17 7.47 -45.46
CA LEU A 600 -56.82 7.06 -45.11
C LEU A 600 -56.90 6.12 -43.90
N ARG A 601 -56.13 5.04 -43.94
CA ARG A 601 -56.00 4.08 -42.86
C ARG A 601 -54.52 3.79 -42.61
N MET A 602 -54.09 3.96 -41.36
CA MET A 602 -52.76 3.61 -40.87
C MET A 602 -52.88 2.39 -39.97
N PHE A 603 -52.04 1.37 -40.18
CA PHE A 603 -51.95 0.16 -39.37
C PHE A 603 -50.59 0.04 -38.72
N VAL A 604 -50.60 -0.17 -37.41
CA VAL A 604 -49.41 -0.27 -36.56
C VAL A 604 -49.72 -1.22 -35.40
N ASN A 605 -48.89 -2.23 -35.13
CA ASN A 605 -49.02 -3.18 -34.01
C ASN A 605 -50.47 -3.63 -33.72
N ASN A 606 -51.19 -4.09 -34.76
CA ASN A 606 -52.60 -4.52 -34.74
C ASN A 606 -53.66 -3.45 -34.41
N LYS A 607 -53.28 -2.18 -34.22
CA LYS A 607 -54.20 -1.05 -34.14
C LYS A 607 -54.36 -0.40 -35.52
N SER A 608 -55.55 0.12 -35.81
CA SER A 608 -55.82 0.85 -37.04
C SER A 608 -56.38 2.24 -36.76
N TYR A 609 -55.72 3.26 -37.27
CA TYR A 609 -56.14 4.65 -37.22
C TYR A 609 -56.73 5.02 -38.58
N SER A 610 -57.81 5.80 -38.62
CA SER A 610 -58.47 6.15 -39.88
C SER A 610 -58.92 7.60 -39.90
N GLN A 611 -58.80 8.24 -41.05
CA GLN A 611 -59.25 9.61 -41.26
C GLN A 611 -59.97 9.76 -42.60
N LYS A 612 -61.04 10.55 -42.61
CA LYS A 612 -61.76 10.94 -43.84
C LYS A 612 -61.01 12.07 -44.57
N LEU A 613 -60.80 11.89 -45.86
CA LEU A 613 -60.21 12.88 -46.77
C LEU A 613 -61.24 13.31 -47.82
N ILE A 614 -61.22 14.59 -48.21
CA ILE A 614 -62.14 15.17 -49.19
C ILE A 614 -61.32 15.80 -50.32
N LEU A 615 -61.30 15.15 -51.49
CA LEU A 615 -60.66 15.67 -52.70
C LEU A 615 -61.65 16.55 -53.47
N ILE A 616 -61.26 17.78 -53.77
CA ILE A 616 -62.06 18.73 -54.58
C ILE A 616 -61.19 19.22 -55.74
N LYS A 617 -61.42 18.69 -56.94
CA LYS A 617 -60.81 19.22 -58.17
C LYS A 617 -61.49 20.49 -58.66
#